data_AF-A0A5E4XSG3-F1
#
_entry.id   AF-A0A5E4XSG3-F1
#
_cell.length_a   1.000
_cell.length_b   1.000
_cell.length_c   1.000
_cell.angle_alpha   90.00
_cell.angle_beta   90.00
_cell.angle_gamma   90.00
#
_symmetry.space_group_name_H-M   'P 1'
#
loop_
_entity.id
_entity.type
_entity.pdbx_description
1 polymer ?
#
loop_
_entity_poly.entity_id
_entity_poly.type
_entity_poly.pdbx_seq_one_letter_code
_entity_poly.pdbx_strand_id
1 'polypeptide(L)'
;MERIQTMIDQQLEIMEFNEDEPVNITPEDQCWDLVQGLRKGLPSLRNELAHGSSMLTNQVLGTIELVAEILSQIYSPDSEATAAGSG
;
A
#
# COMPACT_ATOMS: atom_id res chain seq x y z
N MET A 1 0.58 1.84 -12.85
CA MET A 1 -0.52 1.57 -13.82
C MET A 1 -0.08 1.75 -15.27
N GLU A 2 0.82 2.69 -15.59
CA GLU A 2 1.22 2.99 -16.99
C GLU A 2 1.81 1.83 -17.79
N ARG A 3 2.63 0.96 -17.18
CA ARG A 3 3.25 -0.17 -17.89
C ARG A 3 2.27 -1.30 -18.23
N ILE A 4 1.25 -1.53 -17.39
CA ILE A 4 0.16 -2.47 -17.71
C ILE A 4 -0.66 -1.94 -18.90
N GLN A 5 -0.94 -0.63 -18.91
CA GLN A 5 -1.59 0.01 -20.05
C GLN A 5 -0.73 -0.11 -21.32
N THR A 6 0.59 0.05 -21.20
CA THR A 6 1.52 -0.15 -22.31
C THR A 6 1.46 -1.57 -22.87
N MET A 7 1.38 -2.59 -22.01
CA MET A 7 1.21 -3.98 -22.46
C MET A 7 -0.12 -4.18 -23.19
N ILE A 8 -1.22 -3.58 -22.70
CA ILE A 8 -2.54 -3.64 -23.34
C ILE A 8 -2.49 -2.95 -24.72
N ASP A 9 -1.93 -1.75 -24.78
CA ASP A 9 -1.87 -0.93 -26.01
C ASP A 9 -0.99 -1.58 -27.08
N GLN A 10 0.06 -2.28 -26.67
CA GLN A 10 1.01 -2.95 -27.56
C GLN A 10 0.72 -4.44 -27.75
N GLN A 11 -0.35 -4.98 -27.15
CA GLN A 11 -0.70 -6.41 -27.17
C GLN A 11 0.47 -7.31 -26.74
N LEU A 12 1.23 -6.88 -25.72
CA LEU A 12 2.34 -7.65 -25.17
C LEU A 12 1.80 -8.68 -24.18
N GLU A 13 2.07 -9.95 -24.43
CA GLU A 13 1.74 -11.04 -23.49
C GLU A 13 2.78 -11.15 -22.36
N ILE A 14 4.02 -10.74 -22.61
CA ILE A 14 5.14 -10.86 -21.68
C ILE A 14 5.93 -9.55 -21.71
N MET A 15 6.32 -9.08 -20.53
CA MET A 15 7.20 -7.94 -20.34
C MET A 15 8.24 -8.30 -19.29
N GLU A 16 9.51 -8.26 -19.66
CA GLU A 16 10.62 -8.52 -18.74
C GLU A 16 11.02 -7.23 -18.02
N PHE A 17 11.27 -7.35 -16.72
CA PHE A 17 11.73 -6.25 -15.89
C PHE A 17 13.22 -6.42 -15.62
N ASN A 18 13.96 -5.34 -15.77
CA ASN A 18 15.33 -5.30 -15.29
C ASN A 18 15.31 -5.03 -13.77
N GLU A 19 15.69 -6.04 -12.99
CA GLU A 19 15.74 -5.94 -11.53
C GLU A 19 16.81 -4.95 -11.03
N ASP A 20 17.81 -4.65 -11.86
CA ASP A 20 18.87 -3.68 -11.56
C ASP A 20 18.51 -2.24 -11.94
N GLU A 21 17.35 -2.00 -12.58
CA GLU A 21 16.92 -0.65 -12.93
C GLU A 21 16.53 0.14 -11.67
N PRO A 22 17.08 1.34 -11.44
CA PRO A 22 16.71 2.14 -10.28
C PRO A 22 15.24 2.55 -10.36
N VAL A 23 14.51 2.34 -9.27
CA VAL A 23 13.11 2.77 -9.15
C VAL A 23 13.05 4.30 -9.21
N ASN A 24 12.46 4.83 -10.27
CA ASN A 24 12.19 6.25 -10.41
C ASN A 24 10.89 6.62 -9.68
N ILE A 25 10.99 7.15 -8.46
CA ILE A 25 9.83 7.61 -7.67
C ILE A 25 9.39 8.96 -8.20
N THR A 26 8.18 9.06 -8.76
CA THR A 26 7.65 10.32 -9.29
C THR A 26 7.01 11.16 -8.18
N PRO A 27 6.81 12.48 -8.38
CA PRO A 27 6.07 13.31 -7.44
C PRO A 27 4.64 12.82 -7.18
N GLU A 28 4.01 12.21 -8.19
CA GLU A 28 2.67 11.63 -8.05
C GLU A 28 2.68 10.44 -7.09
N ASP A 29 3.72 9.60 -7.11
CA ASP A 29 3.86 8.48 -6.16
C ASP A 29 3.95 8.97 -4.70
N GLN A 30 4.56 10.13 -4.48
CA GLN A 30 4.70 10.73 -3.15
C GLN A 30 3.38 11.31 -2.62
N CYS A 31 2.39 11.54 -3.49
CA CYS A 31 1.07 12.02 -3.08
C CYS A 31 0.20 10.92 -2.43
N TRP A 32 0.65 9.66 -2.45
CA TRP A 32 -0.15 8.54 -1.96
C TRP A 32 -0.04 8.42 -0.45
N ASP A 33 -1.15 8.61 0.25
CA ASP A 33 -1.26 8.26 1.66
C ASP A 33 -1.49 6.75 1.81
N LEU A 34 -0.39 6.00 1.69
CA LEU A 34 -0.37 4.54 1.79
C LEU A 34 -0.82 4.05 3.18
N VAL A 35 -0.58 4.83 4.23
CA VAL A 35 -1.00 4.50 5.60
C VAL A 35 -2.53 4.55 5.70
N GLN A 36 -3.16 5.60 5.15
CA GLN A 36 -4.62 5.66 5.06
C GLN A 36 -5.18 4.61 4.11
N GLY A 37 -4.49 4.30 3.02
CA GLY A 37 -4.85 3.20 2.12
C GLY A 37 -4.94 1.86 2.85
N LEU A 38 -3.90 1.54 3.64
CA LEU A 38 -3.86 0.34 4.47
C LEU A 38 -5.01 0.32 5.49
N ARG A 39 -5.22 1.41 6.23
CA ARG A 39 -6.32 1.53 7.22
C ARG A 39 -7.69 1.29 6.59
N LYS A 40 -7.94 1.86 5.40
CA LYS A 40 -9.20 1.71 4.66
C LYS A 40 -9.38 0.29 4.10
N GLY A 41 -8.29 -0.44 3.83
CA GLY A 41 -8.33 -1.80 3.31
C GLY A 41 -8.62 -2.88 4.35
N LEU A 42 -8.26 -2.65 5.63
CA LEU A 42 -8.41 -3.66 6.69
C LEU A 42 -9.82 -4.26 6.83
N PRO A 43 -10.93 -3.48 6.77
CA PRO A 43 -12.27 -4.04 6.85
C PRO A 43 -12.57 -5.03 5.71
N SER A 44 -12.12 -4.72 4.49
CA SER A 44 -12.30 -5.60 3.34
C SER A 44 -11.54 -6.91 3.50
N LEU A 45 -10.31 -6.86 4.00
CA LEU A 45 -9.51 -8.06 4.28
C LEU A 45 -10.17 -8.94 5.37
N ARG A 46 -10.70 -8.33 6.43
CA ARG A 46 -11.46 -9.05 7.47
C ARG A 46 -12.68 -9.76 6.88
N ASN A 47 -13.43 -9.06 6.03
CA ASN A 47 -14.60 -9.64 5.36
C ASN A 47 -14.19 -10.80 4.46
N GLU A 48 -13.12 -10.65 3.66
CA GLU A 48 -12.63 -11.70 2.79
C GLU A 48 -12.23 -12.95 3.59
N LEU A 49 -11.53 -12.78 4.71
CA LEU A 49 -11.19 -13.88 5.61
C LEU A 49 -12.44 -14.55 6.19
N ALA A 50 -13.41 -13.77 6.67
CA ALA A 50 -14.66 -14.27 7.26
C ALA A 50 -15.51 -15.06 6.26
N HIS A 51 -15.39 -14.76 4.96
CA HIS A 51 -16.06 -15.47 3.88
C HIS A 51 -15.27 -16.69 3.36
N GLY A 52 -14.14 -17.03 3.99
CA GLY A 52 -13.37 -18.24 3.67
C GLY A 52 -12.35 -18.03 2.55
N SER A 53 -11.60 -16.93 2.57
CA SER A 53 -10.48 -16.69 1.64
C SER A 53 -9.52 -17.88 1.59
N SER A 54 -9.11 -18.26 0.37
CA SER A 54 -8.09 -19.29 0.14
C SER A 54 -6.66 -18.73 0.19
N MET A 55 -6.50 -17.41 0.16
CA MET A 55 -5.20 -16.74 0.11
C MET A 55 -4.88 -15.96 1.39
N LEU A 56 -5.90 -15.59 2.17
CA LEU A 56 -5.75 -14.88 3.42
C LEU A 56 -6.00 -15.84 4.60
N THR A 57 -5.00 -15.98 5.47
CA THR A 57 -5.15 -16.74 6.73
C THR A 57 -5.27 -15.77 7.91
N ASN A 58 -5.76 -16.27 9.06
CA ASN A 58 -5.80 -15.48 10.30
C ASN A 58 -4.44 -14.90 10.69
N GLN A 59 -3.35 -15.67 10.49
CA GLN A 59 -2.00 -15.20 10.82
C GLN A 59 -1.53 -14.08 9.88
N VAL A 60 -1.83 -14.19 8.59
CA VAL A 60 -1.51 -13.14 7.61
C VAL A 60 -2.29 -11.87 7.94
N LEU A 61 -3.59 -11.97 8.19
CA LEU A 61 -4.40 -10.82 8.57
C LEU A 61 -3.89 -10.17 9.86
N GLY A 62 -3.61 -10.95 10.90
CA GLY A 62 -3.08 -10.43 12.16
C GLY A 62 -1.71 -9.73 11.99
N THR A 63 -0.87 -10.20 11.07
CA THR A 63 0.40 -9.54 10.74
C THR A 63 0.15 -8.18 10.07
N ILE A 64 -0.79 -8.11 9.13
CA ILE A 64 -1.16 -6.86 8.45
C ILE A 64 -1.75 -5.86 9.47
N GLU A 65 -2.60 -6.31 10.39
CA GLU A 65 -3.17 -5.49 11.45
C GLU A 65 -2.10 -4.93 12.40
N LEU A 66 -1.12 -5.76 12.79
CA LEU A 66 0.01 -5.31 13.60
C LEU A 66 0.83 -4.22 12.89
N VAL A 67 1.13 -4.41 11.60
CA VAL A 67 1.85 -3.41 10.80
C VAL A 67 1.05 -2.11 10.72
N ALA A 68 -0.27 -2.19 10.50
CA ALA A 68 -1.13 -1.02 10.44
C ALA A 68 -1.16 -0.26 11.78
N GLU A 69 -1.12 -0.97 12.90
CA GLU A 69 -1.04 -0.39 14.24
C GLU A 69 0.30 0.31 14.46
N ILE A 70 1.42 -0.34 14.13
CA ILE A 70 2.77 0.26 14.23
C ILE A 70 2.85 1.54 13.40
N LEU A 71 2.42 1.49 12.13
CA LEU A 71 2.41 2.65 11.25
C LEU A 71 1.51 3.77 11.79
N SER A 72 0.43 3.40 12.47
CA SER A 72 -0.48 4.39 13.06
C SER A 72 0.12 5.15 14.22
N GLN A 73 1.00 4.52 14.99
CA GLN A 73 1.72 5.16 16.08
C GLN A 73 2.81 6.10 15.55
N ILE A 74 3.54 5.67 14.51
CA ILE A 74 4.60 6.47 13.88
C ILE A 74 4.01 7.69 13.16
N TYR A 75 2.95 7.49 12.37
CA TYR A 75 2.29 8.51 11.56
C TYR A 75 0.96 8.91 12.18
N SER A 76 0.99 9.28 13.47
CA SER A 76 -0.21 9.76 14.16
C SER A 76 -0.76 11.00 13.46
N PRO A 77 -2.07 11.08 13.20
CA PRO A 77 -2.68 12.26 12.57
C PRO A 77 -2.50 13.54 13.43
N ASP A 78 -2.28 13.37 14.73
CA ASP A 78 -2.01 14.49 15.66
C ASP A 78 -0.53 14.91 15.69
N SER A 79 0.37 14.15 15.05
CA SER A 79 1.82 14.42 15.09
C SER A 79 2.20 15.66 14.26
N GLU A 80 1.44 15.98 13.21
CA GLU A 80 1.65 17.20 12.40
C GLU A 80 1.28 18.50 13.13
N ALA A 81 0.39 18.46 14.13
CA ALA A 81 0.03 19.65 14.91
C ALA A 81 1.20 20.18 15.75
N THR A 82 2.16 19.33 16.09
CA THR A 82 3.36 19.69 16.87
C THR A 82 4.57 20.08 16.03
N ALA A 83 4.64 19.69 14.75
CA ALA A 83 5.78 20.02 13.88
C ALA A 83 5.62 21.37 13.15
N ALA A 84 4.39 21.82 12.89
CA ALA A 84 4.13 23.14 12.26
C ALA A 84 4.10 24.31 13.26
N GLY A 85 4.24 24.03 14.56
CA GLY A 85 4.24 25.02 15.64
C GLY A 85 5.60 25.15 16.32
N SER A 86 6.68 25.36 15.56
CA SER A 86 8.01 25.67 16.12
C SER A 86 8.90 26.36 15.07
N GLY A 87 8.93 27.70 15.10
CA GLY A 87 10.05 28.52 14.62
C GLY A 87 9.93 29.09 13.22
#